data_AF-A0A8T3W6Z7-F1
#
_entry.id   AF-A0A8T3W6Z7-F1
#
_cell.length_a   1.000
_cell.length_b   1.000
_cell.length_c   1.000
_cell.angle_alpha   90.00
_cell.angle_beta   90.00
_cell.angle_gamma   90.00
#
_symmetry.space_group_name_H-M   'P 1'
#
loop_
_entity.id
_entity.type
_entity.pdbx_description
1 polymer ?
#
loop_
_entity_poly.entity_id
_entity_poly.type
_entity_poly.pdbx_seq_one_letter_code
_entity_poly.pdbx_strand_id
1 'polypeptide(L)' 'MKITYDKEADAAYIYFKEIGIGEVKKTISLNESINIDLDSNGKAIGIEVLEASRNLPRSTIKSAVTF' A
#
# COMPACT_ATOMS: atom_id res chain seq x y z
N MET A 1 -8.79 6.57 5.29
CA MET A 1 -7.42 6.18 4.93
C MET A 1 -6.92 5.23 6.01
N LYS A 2 -6.44 4.04 5.62
CA LYS A 2 -5.95 3.00 6.52
C LYS A 2 -4.55 2.60 6.06
N ILE A 3 -3.65 2.33 7.00
CA ILE A 3 -2.35 1.74 6.69
C ILE A 3 -2.30 0.39 7.38
N THR A 4 -1.91 -0.63 6.64
CA THR A 4 -1.58 -1.95 7.19
C THR A 4 -0.10 -2.23 7.02
N TYR A 5 0.45 -3.02 7.93
CA TYR A 5 1.83 -3.45 7.87
C TYR A 5 1.92 -4.95 8.18
N ASP A 6 2.47 -5.70 7.23
CA ASP A 6 2.85 -7.09 7.41
C ASP A 6 4.32 -7.13 7.83
N LYS A 7 4.57 -7.61 9.05
CA LYS A 7 5.92 -7.65 9.60
C LYS A 7 6.76 -8.79 9.01
N GLU A 8 6.15 -9.89 8.60
CA GLU A 8 6.86 -11.04 8.04
C GLU A 8 7.35 -10.73 6.62
N ALA A 9 6.52 -10.06 5.82
CA ALA A 9 6.86 -9.62 4.48
C ALA A 9 7.67 -8.31 4.43
N ASP A 10 7.76 -7.57 5.54
CA ASP A 10 8.22 -6.17 5.60
C ASP A 10 7.57 -5.30 4.51
N ALA A 11 6.23 -5.36 4.44
CA ALA A 11 5.44 -4.69 3.44
C ALA A 11 4.30 -3.90 4.08
N ALA A 12 3.99 -2.74 3.53
CA ALA A 12 2.88 -1.90 3.96
C ALA A 12 1.92 -1.62 2.82
N TYR A 13 0.63 -1.54 3.13
CA TYR A 13 -0.37 -1.09 2.19
C TYR A 13 -1.08 0.16 2.74
N ILE A 14 -1.14 1.20 1.91
CA ILE A 14 -1.83 2.46 2.20
C ILE A 14 -3.13 2.50 1.39
N TYR A 15 -4.25 2.35 2.07
CA TYR A 15 -5.59 2.38 1.48
C TYR A 15 -6.15 3.80 1.47
N PHE A 16 -6.51 4.32 0.30
CA PHE A 16 -7.20 5.61 0.18
C PHE A 16 -8.71 5.48 0.43
N LYS A 17 -9.27 4.31 0.11
CA LYS A 17 -10.64 3.87 0.41
C LYS A 17 -10.63 2.38 0.74
N GLU A 18 -11.75 1.84 1.21
CA GLU A 18 -11.95 0.38 1.14
C GLU A 18 -11.90 -0.05 -0.34
N ILE A 19 -11.20 -1.16 -0.59
CA ILE A 19 -10.99 -1.71 -1.94
C ILE A 19 -11.68 -3.06 -1.98
N GLY A 20 -12.75 -3.16 -2.76
CA GLY A 20 -13.45 -4.40 -3.03
C GLY A 20 -12.75 -5.26 -4.08
N ILE A 21 -13.22 -6.51 -4.19
CA ILE A 21 -12.73 -7.45 -5.20
C ILE A 21 -12.91 -6.86 -6.59
N GLY A 22 -11.81 -6.81 -7.36
CA GLY A 22 -11.80 -6.33 -8.73
C GLY A 22 -11.86 -4.81 -8.88
N GLU A 23 -11.80 -4.02 -7.80
CA GLU A 23 -11.69 -2.55 -7.93
C GLU A 23 -10.30 -2.11 -8.41
N VAL A 24 -9.25 -2.86 -8.08
CA VAL A 24 -7.92 -2.69 -8.70
C VAL A 24 -8.01 -3.18 -10.15
N LYS A 25 -7.85 -2.27 -11.10
CA LYS A 25 -7.83 -2.59 -12.54
C LYS A 25 -6.43 -2.59 -13.12
N LYS A 26 -5.52 -1.83 -12.52
CA LYS A 26 -4.13 -1.76 -12.95
C LYS A 26 -3.24 -1.45 -11.76
N THR A 27 -2.14 -2.16 -11.67
CA THR A 27 -1.04 -1.82 -10.77
C THR A 27 0.10 -1.26 -11.61
N ILE A 28 0.69 -0.15 -11.18
CA ILE A 28 1.90 0.40 -11.78
C ILE A 28 3.03 0.39 -10.76
N SER A 29 4.20 -0.08 -11.15
CA SER A 29 5.41 0.03 -10.33
C SER A 29 6.08 1.38 -10.62
N LEU A 30 6.24 2.21 -9.59
CA LEU A 30 7.02 3.44 -9.70
C LEU A 30 8.53 3.15 -9.60
N ASN A 31 8.89 2.17 -8.79
CA ASN A 31 10.24 1.63 -8.63
C ASN A 31 10.15 0.22 -8.04
N GLU A 32 11.28 -0.35 -7.63
CA GLU A 32 11.37 -1.71 -7.08
C GLU A 32 10.62 -1.91 -5.76
N SER A 33 10.29 -0.83 -5.03
CA SER A 33 9.68 -0.89 -3.71
C SER A 33 8.31 -0.25 -3.62
N ILE A 34 7.80 0.38 -4.68
CA ILE A 34 6.54 1.14 -4.64
C ILE A 34 5.66 0.77 -5.82
N ASN A 35 4.49 0.22 -5.51
CA ASN A 35 3.42 -0.08 -6.45
C ASN A 35 2.20 0.80 -6.16
N ILE A 36 1.53 1.29 -7.20
CA ILE A 36 0.29 2.06 -7.10
C ILE A 36 -0.83 1.28 -7.78
N ASP A 37 -1.91 1.06 -7.04
CA ASP A 37 -3.14 0.45 -7.55
C ASP A 37 -4.12 1.52 -8.05
N LEU A 38 -4.59 1.33 -9.28
CA LEU A 38 -5.49 2.22 -9.99
C LEU A 38 -6.85 1.55 -10.25
N ASP A 39 -7.92 2.33 -10.16
CA ASP A 39 -9.26 1.91 -10.57
C ASP A 39 -9.48 1.98 -12.09
N SER A 40 -10.70 1.71 -12.55
CA SER A 40 -11.08 1.72 -13.97
C SER A 40 -10.94 3.08 -14.64
N ASN A 41 -10.90 4.17 -13.87
CA ASN A 41 -10.74 5.54 -14.37
C ASN A 41 -9.27 5.99 -14.29
N GLY A 42 -8.35 5.10 -13.89
CA GLY A 42 -6.95 5.43 -13.67
C GLY A 42 -6.69 6.22 -12.39
N LYS A 43 -7.67 6.29 -11.46
CA LYS A 43 -7.48 6.97 -10.18
C LYS A 43 -6.77 6.04 -9.21
N ALA A 44 -5.76 6.56 -8.51
CA ALA A 44 -5.09 5.81 -7.44
C ALA A 44 -6.07 5.53 -6.29
N ILE A 45 -6.10 4.27 -5.86
CA ILE A 45 -6.96 3.77 -4.77
C ILE A 45 -6.17 3.12 -3.64
N GLY A 46 -4.91 2.75 -3.89
CA GLY A 46 -3.97 2.29 -2.88
C GLY A 46 -2.52 2.33 -3.32
N ILE A 47 -1.61 2.17 -2.36
CA ILE A 47 -0.16 2.08 -2.57
C ILE A 47 0.36 0.91 -1.76
N GLU A 48 1.12 0.03 -2.40
CA GLU A 48 1.94 -1.00 -1.74
C GLU A 48 3.39 -0.51 -1.66
N VAL A 49 3.99 -0.67 -0.48
CA VAL A 49 5.38 -0.31 -0.19
C VAL A 49 6.10 -1.55 0.32
N LEU A 50 7.04 -2.06 -0.46
CA LEU A 50 7.96 -3.13 -0.05
C LEU A 50 9.14 -2.56 0.73
N GLU A 51 9.80 -3.40 1.52
CA GLU A 51 10.82 -2.97 2.49
C GLU A 51 10.33 -1.77 3.31
N ALA A 52 9.09 -1.85 3.80
CA ALA A 52 8.37 -0.74 4.40
C ALA A 52 9.13 -0.16 5.60
N SER A 53 9.85 -0.99 6.36
CA SER A 53 10.75 -0.58 7.44
C SER A 53 11.85 0.40 7.02
N ARG A 54 12.25 0.38 5.75
CA ARG A 54 13.26 1.27 5.15
C ARG A 54 12.64 2.46 4.43
N ASN A 55 11.48 2.27 3.81
CA ASN A 55 10.85 3.25 2.94
C ASN A 55 9.81 4.14 3.64
N LEU A 56 9.36 3.78 4.85
CA LEU A 56 8.40 4.57 5.62
C LEU A 56 8.98 5.08 6.95
N PRO A 57 8.53 6.25 7.44
CA PRO A 57 8.84 6.68 8.79
C PRO A 57 8.43 5.63 9.82
N ARG A 58 9.27 5.40 10.84
CA ARG A 58 8.98 4.46 11.93
C ARG A 58 7.65 4.77 12.64
N SER A 59 7.26 6.05 12.74
CA SER A 59 5.97 6.45 13.29
C SER A 59 4.80 5.90 12.47
N THR A 60 4.89 5.92 11.14
CA THR A 60 3.88 5.36 10.25
C THR A 60 3.70 3.86 10.49
N ILE A 61 4.79 3.12 10.61
CA ILE A 61 4.76 1.67 10.86
C ILE A 61 4.16 1.37 12.24
N LYS A 62 4.51 2.15 13.27
CA LYS A 62 3.95 2.00 14.62
C LYS A 62 2.45 2.28 14.70
N SER A 63 1.94 3.16 13.85
CA SER A 63 0.52 3.52 13.79
C SER A 63 -0.28 2.67 12.79
N ALA A 64 0.37 1.82 12.01
CA ALA A 64 -0.29 0.92 11.09
C ALA A 64 -1.02 -0.20 11.83
N VAL A 65 -2.09 -0.72 11.22
CA VAL A 65 -2.70 -1.96 11.68
C VAL A 65 -1.77 -3.10 11.29
N THR A 66 -1.17 -3.74 12.29
CA THR A 66 -0.29 -4.89 12.10
C THR A 66 -1.09 -6.18 12.15
N PHE A 67 -0.76 -7.14 11.31
CA PHE A 67 -1.28 -8.50 11.34
C PHE A 67 -0.17 -9.52 11.14
#